data_AF-A0A832L5V2-F1
#
_entry.id   AF-A0A832L5V2-F1
#
_cell.length_a   1.000
_cell.length_b   1.000
_cell.length_c   1.000
_cell.angle_alpha   90.00
_cell.angle_beta   90.00
_cell.angle_gamma   90.00
#
_symmetry.space_group_name_H-M   'P 1'
#
loop_
_entity.id
_entity.type
_entity.pdbx_description
1 polymer ?
#
loop_
_entity_poly.entity_id
_entity_poly.type
_entity_poly.pdbx_seq_one_letter_code
_entity_poly.pdbx_strand_id
1 'polypeptide(L)'
;MKNYHLIFILLLSFVSFSGCKGLGGKYEGTEAFRSDVALFADFAIRKQAIVLKYLKYTSDDFKKDILQGSVSEAEYDDFFKSVAAMAPYLKDYEEAFSTLEKSGVLTSVNTKGILSSGKNFLSWISGSGKRSRERVLTVASNLNASDRNDLYNKLRPEWKSKSSSESDFWKKMENGDYDNQASQMFNDFQQDNTDFAITSHEKGLTIQRIIVLEGAEGVKAGGELMTDVIGTATPLGTGMDAAQVGQLTIDMYNSDSSADRVRIGSEIASNLAGMKWKDPILGIIGGDVGVDLISETISETVKTIKTDAQNVSETGNSFVVIEDEDKEEEGDIVIGQNQSHSKGASINATIGNVIDEGTKFIYTIVNKGRWIFTVIDKNGNKDTKEVDVPADEVIYITVSTTPPSDEKEQKDDYTDWNKITAQYPDLKSYPVFAGSCTVISYITYDDNPFLAPKAVIRAKNSQVEKYVNTIKAKGYTVQADGSYRGPRVGGFLRNIRFSASGITGYTDITFSGIA
;
A
#
# COMPACT_ATOMS: atom_id res chain seq x y z
N MET A 1 -50.19 -9.98 -44.14
CA MET A 1 -50.82 -9.02 -43.20
C MET A 1 -50.01 -9.11 -41.90
N LYS A 2 -49.24 -8.09 -41.50
CA LYS A 2 -49.65 -6.98 -40.58
C LYS A 2 -50.57 -7.51 -39.46
N ASN A 3 -50.42 -7.25 -38.15
CA ASN A 3 -49.46 -6.52 -37.31
C ASN A 3 -50.06 -6.63 -35.87
N TYR A 4 -49.20 -6.72 -34.85
CA TYR A 4 -49.31 -6.20 -33.46
C TYR A 4 -50.50 -6.53 -32.51
N HIS A 5 -50.18 -7.03 -31.29
CA HIS A 5 -50.23 -6.36 -29.95
C HIS A 5 -50.29 -7.43 -28.82
N LEU A 6 -49.28 -7.64 -27.96
CA LEU A 6 -48.80 -6.88 -26.78
C LEU A 6 -49.67 -7.05 -25.50
N ILE A 7 -48.99 -7.29 -24.34
CA ILE A 7 -49.41 -7.09 -22.91
C ILE A 7 -50.20 -8.27 -22.27
N PHE A 8 -49.90 -8.87 -21.09
CA PHE A 8 -49.06 -8.51 -19.92
C PHE A 8 -48.70 -9.75 -19.05
N ILE A 9 -47.43 -9.82 -18.61
CA ILE A 9 -46.90 -10.08 -17.25
C ILE A 9 -47.51 -11.18 -16.34
N LEU A 10 -46.65 -12.15 -15.98
CA LEU A 10 -46.46 -12.52 -14.57
C LEU A 10 -44.96 -12.76 -14.28
N LEU A 11 -44.43 -11.99 -13.34
CA LEU A 11 -43.08 -12.07 -12.79
C LEU A 11 -42.80 -13.44 -12.17
N LEU A 12 -41.64 -14.01 -12.49
CA LEU A 12 -40.85 -14.79 -11.55
C LEU A 12 -39.39 -14.38 -11.70
N SER A 13 -38.99 -13.50 -10.81
CA SER A 13 -37.68 -12.88 -10.71
C SER A 13 -36.64 -13.93 -10.34
N PHE A 14 -35.89 -14.43 -11.32
CA PHE A 14 -34.54 -14.92 -11.07
C PHE A 14 -33.65 -13.69 -10.94
N VAL A 15 -33.42 -13.26 -9.70
CA VAL A 15 -32.30 -12.39 -9.36
C VAL A 15 -31.04 -13.23 -9.56
N SER A 16 -30.47 -13.15 -10.76
CA SER A 16 -29.10 -13.59 -10.99
C SER A 16 -28.18 -12.64 -10.23
N PHE A 17 -27.80 -13.01 -9.02
CA PHE A 17 -26.59 -12.48 -8.40
C PHE A 17 -25.43 -12.88 -9.30
N SER A 18 -24.85 -11.90 -9.99
CA SER A 18 -23.58 -12.03 -10.69
C SER A 18 -22.46 -12.22 -9.66
N GLY A 19 -22.34 -13.44 -9.13
CA GLY A 19 -21.14 -13.87 -8.42
C GLY A 19 -20.02 -14.07 -9.43
N CYS A 20 -18.99 -13.24 -9.38
CA CYS A 20 -17.71 -13.51 -10.01
C CYS A 20 -17.25 -14.92 -9.60
N LYS A 21 -17.15 -15.83 -10.56
CA LYS A 21 -16.44 -17.09 -10.35
C LYS A 21 -14.96 -16.76 -10.23
N GLY A 22 -14.44 -16.76 -9.01
CA GLY A 22 -13.00 -16.74 -8.74
C GLY A 22 -12.30 -17.88 -9.47
N LEU A 23 -11.02 -17.69 -9.78
CA LEU A 23 -10.16 -18.72 -10.36
C LEU A 23 -10.28 -20.02 -9.54
N GLY A 24 -10.70 -21.11 -10.18
CA GLY A 24 -10.83 -22.41 -9.51
C GLY A 24 -9.47 -23.00 -9.16
N GLY A 25 -9.18 -23.15 -7.86
CA GLY A 25 -7.96 -23.72 -7.29
C GLY A 25 -7.51 -22.96 -6.02
N LYS A 26 -6.70 -23.57 -5.13
CA LYS A 26 -6.01 -22.83 -4.05
C LYS A 26 -4.89 -22.00 -4.71
N TYR A 27 -5.19 -20.76 -5.10
CA TYR A 27 -4.23 -19.80 -5.68
C TYR A 27 -3.32 -19.20 -4.60
N GLU A 28 -3.84 -18.97 -3.40
CA GLU A 28 -3.08 -18.57 -2.20
C GLU A 28 -2.04 -19.63 -1.79
N GLY A 29 -0.91 -19.23 -1.20
CA GLY A 29 0.17 -20.14 -0.80
C GLY A 29 0.91 -20.79 -1.97
N THR A 30 0.75 -20.26 -3.19
CA THR A 30 1.45 -20.74 -4.38
C THR A 30 2.54 -19.78 -4.83
N GLU A 31 3.54 -20.32 -5.53
CA GLU A 31 4.59 -19.53 -6.17
C GLU A 31 4.01 -18.51 -7.18
N ALA A 32 2.89 -18.84 -7.85
CA ALA A 32 2.20 -17.93 -8.76
C ALA A 32 1.61 -16.72 -8.02
N PHE A 33 0.91 -16.93 -6.90
CA PHE A 33 0.42 -15.83 -6.08
C PHE A 33 1.58 -14.98 -5.54
N ARG A 34 2.64 -15.61 -5.02
CA ARG A 34 3.82 -14.89 -4.54
C ARG A 34 4.46 -14.04 -5.64
N SER A 35 4.53 -14.57 -6.87
CA SER A 35 5.05 -13.86 -8.05
C SER A 35 4.20 -12.65 -8.41
N ASP A 36 2.87 -12.76 -8.40
CA ASP A 36 1.98 -11.63 -8.68
C ASP A 36 2.09 -10.54 -7.60
N VAL A 37 2.20 -10.93 -6.33
CA VAL A 37 2.46 -10.02 -5.21
C VAL A 37 3.82 -9.33 -5.34
N ALA A 38 4.85 -10.06 -5.78
CA ALA A 38 6.18 -9.48 -6.02
C ALA A 38 6.17 -8.47 -7.18
N LEU A 39 5.43 -8.73 -8.25
CA LEU A 39 5.23 -7.76 -9.35
C LEU A 39 4.50 -6.50 -8.87
N PHE A 40 3.51 -6.64 -7.99
CA PHE A 40 2.86 -5.49 -7.35
C PHE A 40 3.83 -4.70 -6.45
N ALA A 41 4.65 -5.38 -5.66
CA ALA A 41 5.66 -4.72 -4.84
C ALA A 41 6.73 -4.00 -5.68
N ASP A 42 7.25 -4.62 -6.74
CA ASP A 42 8.20 -3.98 -7.68
C ASP A 42 7.59 -2.72 -8.31
N PHE A 43 6.32 -2.77 -8.73
CA PHE A 43 5.60 -1.59 -9.20
C PHE A 43 5.51 -0.50 -8.13
N ALA A 44 5.10 -0.86 -6.91
CA ALA A 44 4.92 0.08 -5.81
C ALA A 44 6.24 0.76 -5.42
N ILE A 45 7.35 0.01 -5.38
CA ILE A 45 8.71 0.51 -5.14
C ILE A 45 9.14 1.49 -6.24
N ARG A 46 9.00 1.10 -7.52
CA ARG A 46 9.41 1.95 -8.65
C ARG A 46 8.58 3.23 -8.75
N LYS A 47 7.27 3.13 -8.53
CA LYS A 47 6.39 4.30 -8.40
C LYS A 47 6.91 5.23 -7.31
N GLN A 48 7.19 4.70 -6.12
CA GLN A 48 7.67 5.50 -5.00
C GLN A 48 9.03 6.14 -5.26
N ALA A 49 9.94 5.42 -5.94
CA ALA A 49 11.23 5.96 -6.37
C ALA A 49 11.06 7.15 -7.32
N ILE A 50 10.16 7.06 -8.30
CA ILE A 50 9.88 8.15 -9.24
C ILE A 50 9.35 9.38 -8.50
N VAL A 51 8.42 9.17 -7.56
CA VAL A 51 7.87 10.24 -6.71
C VAL A 51 8.96 10.89 -5.86
N LEU A 52 9.76 10.11 -5.14
CA LEU A 52 10.82 10.63 -4.28
C LEU A 52 11.92 11.34 -5.06
N LYS A 53 12.32 10.81 -6.23
CA LYS A 53 13.28 11.49 -7.13
C LYS A 53 12.74 12.83 -7.60
N TYR A 54 11.48 12.88 -8.02
CA TYR A 54 10.84 14.14 -8.40
C TYR A 54 10.89 15.17 -7.26
N LEU A 55 10.46 14.78 -6.05
CA LEU A 55 10.48 15.65 -4.88
C LEU A 55 11.91 16.12 -4.55
N LYS A 56 12.89 15.21 -4.61
CA LYS A 56 14.30 15.48 -4.37
C LYS A 56 14.88 16.50 -5.36
N TYR A 57 14.70 16.27 -6.65
CA TYR A 57 15.27 17.12 -7.71
C TYR A 57 14.62 18.50 -7.74
N THR A 58 13.32 18.57 -7.49
CA THR A 58 12.60 19.84 -7.45
C THR A 58 12.75 20.59 -6.13
N SER A 59 13.60 20.11 -5.21
CA SER A 59 13.88 20.74 -3.91
C SER A 59 15.37 20.88 -3.60
N ASP A 60 16.26 20.73 -4.61
CA ASP A 60 17.72 20.78 -4.47
C ASP A 60 18.26 19.78 -3.42
N ASP A 61 17.88 18.50 -3.55
CA ASP A 61 18.14 17.44 -2.57
C ASP A 61 17.49 17.71 -1.19
N PHE A 62 16.24 18.15 -1.18
CA PHE A 62 15.53 18.51 0.06
C PHE A 62 16.22 19.61 0.89
N LYS A 63 17.01 20.49 0.23
CA LYS A 63 17.60 21.67 0.87
C LYS A 63 16.68 22.89 0.81
N LYS A 64 15.65 22.83 -0.03
CA LYS A 64 14.61 23.85 -0.21
C LYS A 64 13.23 23.24 -0.04
N ASP A 65 12.23 24.10 0.08
CA ASP A 65 10.83 23.65 0.02
C ASP A 65 10.53 22.93 -1.29
N ILE A 66 9.54 22.04 -1.24
CA ILE A 66 9.13 21.24 -2.39
C ILE A 66 8.73 22.15 -3.56
N LEU A 67 9.27 21.84 -4.75
CA LEU A 67 9.20 22.62 -5.99
C LEU A 67 9.99 23.93 -6.04
N GLN A 68 10.72 24.32 -4.99
CA GLN A 68 11.50 25.56 -4.97
C GLN A 68 12.98 25.37 -5.41
N GLY A 69 13.33 24.16 -5.84
CA GLY A 69 14.64 23.80 -6.39
C GLY A 69 14.79 24.10 -7.89
N SER A 70 16.00 23.89 -8.40
CA SER A 70 16.38 24.01 -9.80
C SER A 70 16.90 22.67 -10.30
N VAL A 71 16.22 22.12 -11.29
CA VAL A 71 16.54 20.81 -11.86
C VAL A 71 17.68 20.94 -12.86
N SER A 72 18.71 20.13 -12.64
CA SER A 72 19.81 19.96 -13.57
C SER A 72 19.46 18.99 -14.70
N GLU A 73 20.24 19.07 -15.77
CA GLU A 73 20.17 18.18 -16.91
C GLU A 73 20.30 16.70 -16.54
N ALA A 74 21.19 16.37 -15.61
CA ALA A 74 21.41 15.00 -15.15
C ALA A 74 20.20 14.46 -14.37
N GLU A 75 19.58 15.29 -13.53
CA GLU A 75 18.38 14.94 -12.77
C GLU A 75 17.16 14.77 -13.68
N TYR A 76 17.01 15.62 -14.70
CA TYR A 76 15.99 15.46 -15.73
C TYR A 76 16.15 14.11 -16.45
N ASP A 77 17.38 13.79 -16.87
CA ASP A 77 17.68 12.53 -17.56
C ASP A 77 17.39 11.32 -16.67
N ASP A 78 17.80 11.34 -15.40
CA ASP A 78 17.59 10.25 -14.45
C ASP A 78 16.10 10.04 -14.11
N PHE A 79 15.35 11.12 -13.92
CA PHE A 79 13.91 11.04 -13.69
C PHE A 79 13.19 10.34 -14.85
N PHE A 80 13.36 10.82 -16.09
CA PHE A 80 12.68 10.23 -17.24
C PHE A 80 13.24 8.85 -17.63
N LYS A 81 14.51 8.54 -17.31
CA LYS A 81 15.03 7.16 -17.42
C LYS A 81 14.29 6.22 -16.47
N SER A 82 14.02 6.67 -15.24
CA SER A 82 13.27 5.88 -14.25
C SER A 82 11.83 5.62 -14.72
N VAL A 83 11.17 6.61 -15.32
CA VAL A 83 9.84 6.46 -15.94
C VAL A 83 9.88 5.49 -17.12
N ALA A 84 10.82 5.67 -18.06
CA ALA A 84 10.96 4.82 -19.24
C ALA A 84 11.32 3.36 -18.89
N ALA A 85 12.04 3.14 -17.78
CA ALA A 85 12.41 1.80 -17.31
C ALA A 85 11.21 0.97 -16.85
N MET A 86 10.06 1.59 -16.53
CA MET A 86 8.82 0.87 -16.20
C MET A 86 8.02 0.45 -17.44
N ALA A 87 8.21 1.14 -18.58
CA ALA A 87 7.41 0.91 -19.78
C ALA A 87 7.39 -0.56 -20.28
N PRO A 88 8.50 -1.33 -20.25
CA PRO A 88 8.50 -2.72 -20.68
C PRO A 88 7.62 -3.66 -19.82
N TYR A 89 7.37 -3.30 -18.56
CA TYR A 89 6.71 -4.15 -17.57
C TYR A 89 5.24 -3.79 -17.34
N LEU A 90 4.72 -2.75 -18.01
CA LEU A 90 3.34 -2.25 -17.79
C LEU A 90 2.29 -3.34 -17.92
N LYS A 91 2.43 -4.21 -18.93
CA LYS A 91 1.50 -5.32 -19.16
C LYS A 91 1.56 -6.36 -18.05
N ASP A 92 2.77 -6.70 -17.59
CA ASP A 92 2.96 -7.67 -16.51
C ASP A 92 2.36 -7.14 -15.20
N TYR A 93 2.51 -5.84 -14.92
CA TYR A 93 1.85 -5.19 -13.77
C TYR A 93 0.33 -5.23 -13.89
N GLU A 94 -0.24 -4.87 -15.06
CA GLU A 94 -1.69 -4.91 -15.27
C GLU A 94 -2.25 -6.33 -15.12
N GLU A 95 -1.55 -7.34 -15.63
CA GLU A 95 -1.92 -8.76 -15.50
C GLU A 95 -1.85 -9.24 -14.04
N ALA A 96 -0.79 -8.89 -13.32
CA ALA A 96 -0.65 -9.19 -11.89
C ALA A 96 -1.78 -8.53 -11.07
N PHE A 97 -2.05 -7.23 -11.27
CA PHE A 97 -3.11 -6.53 -10.53
C PHE A 97 -4.48 -7.12 -10.83
N SER A 98 -4.74 -7.45 -12.09
CA SER A 98 -5.97 -8.10 -12.53
C SER A 98 -6.15 -9.47 -11.89
N THR A 99 -5.08 -10.26 -11.78
CA THR A 99 -5.11 -11.59 -11.17
C THR A 99 -5.31 -11.50 -9.66
N LEU A 100 -4.55 -10.65 -8.99
CA LEU A 100 -4.68 -10.34 -7.57
C LEU A 100 -6.11 -9.89 -7.21
N GLU A 101 -6.70 -8.97 -7.98
CA GLU A 101 -8.06 -8.47 -7.74
C GLU A 101 -9.14 -9.53 -8.04
N LYS A 102 -9.00 -10.30 -9.14
CA LYS A 102 -9.95 -11.37 -9.50
C LYS A 102 -9.91 -12.56 -8.56
N SER A 103 -8.77 -12.82 -7.92
CA SER A 103 -8.62 -13.92 -6.99
C SER A 103 -9.53 -13.77 -5.77
N GLY A 104 -10.00 -12.56 -5.47
CA GLY A 104 -10.78 -12.25 -4.26
C GLY A 104 -9.94 -12.26 -2.98
N VAL A 105 -8.67 -12.66 -3.08
CA VAL A 105 -7.66 -12.69 -2.01
C VAL A 105 -7.38 -11.28 -1.50
N LEU A 106 -7.18 -10.36 -2.44
CA LEU A 106 -7.15 -8.92 -2.21
C LEU A 106 -8.53 -8.43 -2.68
N THR A 107 -9.41 -8.20 -1.71
CA THR A 107 -10.85 -8.05 -1.96
C THR A 107 -11.19 -7.06 -3.08
N SER A 108 -12.19 -7.40 -3.89
CA SER A 108 -12.97 -6.43 -4.69
C SER A 108 -13.93 -5.70 -3.75
N VAL A 109 -13.36 -4.92 -2.84
CA VAL A 109 -14.14 -4.04 -1.96
C VAL A 109 -14.94 -3.04 -2.80
N ASN A 110 -16.00 -2.45 -2.21
CA ASN A 110 -16.83 -1.39 -2.80
C ASN A 110 -16.05 -0.08 -3.09
N THR A 111 -14.73 -0.14 -3.23
CA THR A 111 -13.78 0.96 -3.44
C THR A 111 -12.90 0.68 -4.66
N LYS A 112 -12.05 1.65 -5.03
CA LYS A 112 -11.11 1.54 -6.14
C LYS A 112 -10.08 0.43 -5.84
N GLY A 113 -10.25 -0.76 -6.39
CA GLY A 113 -9.31 -1.89 -6.28
C GLY A 113 -7.90 -1.58 -6.80
N ILE A 114 -6.97 -2.53 -6.66
CA ILE A 114 -5.55 -2.37 -6.99
C ILE A 114 -5.36 -1.91 -8.44
N LEU A 115 -6.03 -2.59 -9.38
CA LEU A 115 -5.90 -2.24 -10.80
C LEU A 115 -6.37 -0.81 -11.05
N SER A 116 -7.51 -0.43 -10.48
CA SER A 116 -8.05 0.93 -10.66
C SER A 116 -7.18 2.02 -10.03
N SER A 117 -6.58 1.74 -8.87
CA SER A 117 -5.69 2.68 -8.16
C SER A 117 -4.35 2.85 -8.89
N GLY A 118 -3.83 1.79 -9.51
CA GLY A 118 -2.59 1.85 -10.32
C GLY A 118 -2.80 2.37 -11.75
N LYS A 119 -4.02 2.28 -12.30
CA LYS A 119 -4.32 2.57 -13.70
C LYS A 119 -3.93 3.98 -14.13
N ASN A 120 -4.19 4.98 -13.29
CA ASN A 120 -3.87 6.38 -13.62
C ASN A 120 -2.35 6.56 -13.77
N PHE A 121 -1.57 5.99 -12.86
CA PHE A 121 -0.11 6.04 -12.90
C PHE A 121 0.46 5.28 -14.12
N LEU A 122 -0.03 4.07 -14.40
CA LEU A 122 0.36 3.30 -15.59
C LEU A 122 0.02 4.05 -16.89
N SER A 123 -1.15 4.70 -16.94
CA SER A 123 -1.55 5.55 -18.07
C SER A 123 -0.65 6.79 -18.20
N TRP A 124 -0.17 7.34 -17.08
CA TRP A 124 0.76 8.46 -17.09
C TRP A 124 2.14 8.03 -17.62
N ILE A 125 2.68 6.89 -17.18
CA ILE A 125 3.95 6.32 -17.67
C ILE A 125 3.87 6.11 -19.18
N SER A 126 2.86 5.38 -19.67
CA SER A 126 2.70 5.09 -21.10
C SER A 126 2.51 6.36 -21.94
N GLY A 127 1.87 7.39 -21.39
CA GLY A 127 1.69 8.67 -22.06
C GLY A 127 2.94 9.58 -22.05
N SER A 128 3.85 9.42 -21.08
CA SER A 128 4.97 10.35 -20.85
C SER A 128 5.95 10.39 -22.03
N GLY A 129 6.28 9.24 -22.60
CA GLY A 129 7.14 9.14 -23.78
C GLY A 129 6.56 9.85 -25.00
N LYS A 130 5.26 9.63 -25.27
CA LYS A 130 4.53 10.31 -26.35
C LYS A 130 4.52 11.82 -26.18
N ARG A 131 4.27 12.34 -24.97
CA ARG A 131 4.31 13.80 -24.71
C ARG A 131 5.70 14.36 -24.94
N SER A 132 6.74 13.63 -24.53
CA SER A 132 8.13 14.02 -24.75
C SER A 132 8.48 14.03 -26.25
N ARG A 133 8.01 13.04 -27.02
CA ARG A 133 8.13 13.03 -28.48
C ARG A 133 7.46 14.26 -29.09
N GLU A 134 6.23 14.56 -28.68
CA GLU A 134 5.49 15.72 -29.18
C GLU A 134 6.24 17.03 -28.91
N ARG A 135 6.92 17.18 -27.76
CA ARG A 135 7.80 18.32 -27.49
C ARG A 135 8.98 18.40 -28.46
N VAL A 136 9.67 17.28 -28.71
CA VAL A 136 10.79 17.24 -29.67
C VAL A 136 10.33 17.64 -31.07
N LEU A 137 9.25 17.03 -31.57
CA LEU A 137 8.69 17.33 -32.90
C LEU A 137 8.22 18.77 -33.01
N THR A 138 7.62 19.28 -31.94
CA THR A 138 7.16 20.66 -31.84
C THR A 138 8.32 21.64 -32.01
N VAL A 139 9.42 21.48 -31.27
CA VAL A 139 10.59 22.34 -31.41
C VAL A 139 11.25 22.14 -32.78
N ALA A 140 11.50 20.90 -33.18
CA ALA A 140 12.17 20.57 -34.44
C ALA A 140 11.43 21.10 -35.68
N SER A 141 10.09 21.15 -35.65
CA SER A 141 9.30 21.70 -36.76
C SER A 141 9.46 23.21 -36.99
N ASN A 142 10.03 23.94 -36.03
CA ASN A 142 10.34 25.37 -36.13
C ASN A 142 11.80 25.64 -36.53
N LEU A 143 12.61 24.59 -36.68
CA LEU A 143 14.00 24.71 -37.08
C LEU A 143 14.16 24.65 -38.59
N ASN A 144 15.23 25.24 -39.11
CA ASN A 144 15.58 25.10 -40.52
C ASN A 144 16.14 23.69 -40.81
N ALA A 145 16.28 23.32 -42.09
CA ALA A 145 16.74 21.99 -42.49
C ALA A 145 18.17 21.65 -42.01
N SER A 146 19.06 22.65 -41.96
CA SER A 146 20.44 22.46 -41.49
C SER A 146 20.47 22.10 -40.01
N ASP A 147 19.71 22.84 -39.20
CA ASP A 147 19.66 22.63 -37.74
C ASP A 147 18.98 21.29 -37.42
N ARG A 148 17.94 20.90 -38.16
CA ARG A 148 17.31 19.57 -38.01
C ARG A 148 18.29 18.43 -38.32
N ASN A 149 19.13 18.58 -39.35
CA ASN A 149 20.16 17.61 -39.66
C ASN A 149 21.25 17.57 -38.57
N ASP A 150 21.57 18.71 -37.94
CA ASP A 150 22.50 18.76 -36.81
C ASP A 150 21.97 17.97 -35.59
N LEU A 151 20.66 18.06 -35.28
CA LEU A 151 20.04 17.23 -34.23
C LEU A 151 20.26 15.73 -34.46
N TYR A 152 19.96 15.24 -35.67
CA TYR A 152 20.21 13.85 -36.03
C TYR A 152 21.70 13.47 -35.91
N ASN A 153 22.59 14.40 -36.25
CA ASN A 153 24.02 14.13 -36.21
C ASN A 153 24.58 14.00 -34.79
N LYS A 154 23.98 14.73 -33.84
CA LYS A 154 24.33 14.75 -32.41
C LYS A 154 23.62 13.69 -31.56
N LEU A 155 22.70 12.91 -32.13
CA LEU A 155 22.11 11.76 -31.45
C LEU A 155 23.20 10.84 -30.88
N ARG A 156 22.96 10.34 -29.67
CA ARG A 156 23.79 9.30 -29.06
C ARG A 156 23.94 8.09 -30.02
N PRO A 157 25.13 7.47 -30.12
CA PRO A 157 25.39 6.41 -31.11
C PRO A 157 24.39 5.25 -31.09
N GLU A 158 23.92 4.86 -29.91
CA GLU A 158 22.95 3.78 -29.69
C GLU A 158 21.53 4.14 -30.17
N TRP A 159 21.20 5.42 -30.30
CA TRP A 159 19.92 5.87 -30.87
C TRP A 159 20.07 6.14 -32.36
N LYS A 160 21.18 6.75 -32.77
CA LYS A 160 21.49 7.02 -34.18
C LYS A 160 21.53 5.73 -35.00
N SER A 161 22.14 4.67 -34.46
CA SER A 161 22.22 3.35 -35.12
C SER A 161 20.87 2.67 -35.35
N LYS A 162 19.79 3.10 -34.67
CA LYS A 162 18.42 2.62 -34.91
C LYS A 162 17.79 3.23 -36.17
N SER A 163 18.44 4.21 -36.80
CA SER A 163 18.00 4.85 -38.03
C SER A 163 19.04 4.74 -39.13
N SER A 164 18.58 4.53 -40.36
CA SER A 164 19.44 4.44 -41.55
C SER A 164 19.82 5.82 -42.12
N SER A 165 19.08 6.87 -41.78
CA SER A 165 19.26 8.24 -42.25
C SER A 165 18.51 9.24 -41.37
N GLU A 166 18.73 10.54 -41.57
CA GLU A 166 17.95 11.60 -40.92
C GLU A 166 16.44 11.48 -41.20
N SER A 167 16.07 11.20 -42.46
CA SER A 167 14.67 11.04 -42.86
C SER A 167 14.01 9.83 -42.18
N ASP A 168 14.73 8.71 -42.09
CA ASP A 168 14.28 7.52 -41.35
C ASP A 168 14.13 7.84 -39.86
N PHE A 169 15.07 8.58 -39.27
CA PHE A 169 15.00 9.02 -37.88
C PHE A 169 13.74 9.84 -37.61
N TRP A 170 13.47 10.89 -38.39
CA TRP A 170 12.29 11.73 -38.17
C TRP A 170 10.99 10.96 -38.38
N LYS A 171 10.92 10.07 -39.37
CA LYS A 171 9.75 9.21 -39.59
C LYS A 171 9.50 8.28 -38.40
N LYS A 172 10.54 7.66 -37.86
CA LYS A 172 10.47 6.81 -36.67
C LYS A 172 10.12 7.61 -35.41
N MET A 173 10.65 8.83 -35.30
CA MET A 173 10.29 9.76 -34.24
C MET A 173 8.80 10.08 -34.31
N GLU A 174 8.26 10.44 -35.47
CA GLU A 174 6.82 10.68 -35.68
C GLU A 174 5.94 9.46 -35.35
N ASN A 175 6.42 8.26 -35.66
CA ASN A 175 5.69 7.00 -35.41
C ASN A 175 5.72 6.55 -33.94
N GLY A 176 6.61 7.11 -33.11
CA GLY A 176 6.74 6.77 -31.69
C GLY A 176 7.78 5.70 -31.36
N ASP A 177 8.62 5.31 -32.32
CA ASP A 177 9.65 4.29 -32.12
C ASP A 177 10.71 4.72 -31.07
N TYR A 178 10.76 6.02 -30.77
CA TYR A 178 11.66 6.63 -29.78
C TYR A 178 10.93 7.15 -28.54
N ASP A 179 9.67 6.80 -28.28
CA ASP A 179 8.92 7.33 -27.12
C ASP A 179 9.68 7.11 -25.80
N ASN A 180 10.35 5.97 -25.63
CA ASN A 180 11.15 5.65 -24.44
C ASN A 180 12.50 6.39 -24.34
N GLN A 181 12.90 7.12 -25.38
CA GLN A 181 14.13 7.93 -25.42
C GLN A 181 13.85 9.43 -25.61
N ALA A 182 12.60 9.79 -25.93
CA ALA A 182 12.25 11.12 -26.39
C ALA A 182 12.57 12.22 -25.37
N SER A 183 12.42 11.94 -24.07
CA SER A 183 12.76 12.90 -23.03
C SER A 183 14.27 13.16 -22.99
N GLN A 184 15.09 12.10 -23.04
CA GLN A 184 16.55 12.24 -23.04
C GLN A 184 17.04 12.90 -24.34
N MET A 185 16.43 12.59 -25.49
CA MET A 185 16.70 13.31 -26.73
C MET A 185 16.38 14.80 -26.63
N PHE A 186 15.26 15.16 -26.00
CA PHE A 186 14.92 16.56 -25.77
C PHE A 186 15.98 17.28 -24.93
N ASN A 187 16.46 16.62 -23.87
CA ASN A 187 17.51 17.15 -22.99
C ASN A 187 18.83 17.34 -23.74
N ASP A 188 19.30 16.31 -24.44
CA ASP A 188 20.52 16.37 -25.25
C ASP A 188 20.44 17.48 -26.31
N PHE A 189 19.30 17.60 -27.00
CA PHE A 189 19.11 18.65 -28.01
C PHE A 189 19.11 20.05 -27.42
N GLN A 190 18.57 20.23 -26.21
CA GLN A 190 18.60 21.52 -25.52
C GLN A 190 20.02 21.91 -25.07
N GLN A 191 20.90 20.93 -24.83
CA GLN A 191 22.30 21.18 -24.45
C GLN A 191 23.19 21.40 -25.67
N ASP A 192 23.10 20.47 -26.63
CA ASP A 192 24.08 20.35 -27.69
C ASP A 192 23.71 21.16 -28.94
N ASN A 193 22.48 21.70 -29.03
CA ASN A 193 22.03 22.50 -30.16
C ASN A 193 21.42 23.84 -29.70
N THR A 194 22.12 24.93 -30.00
CA THR A 194 21.76 26.29 -29.57
C THR A 194 20.42 26.75 -30.15
N ASP A 195 20.11 26.45 -31.41
CA ASP A 195 18.86 26.87 -32.05
C ASP A 195 17.65 26.10 -31.48
N PHE A 196 17.81 24.81 -31.19
CA PHE A 196 16.82 24.01 -30.48
C PHE A 196 16.60 24.57 -29.08
N ALA A 197 17.66 24.89 -28.34
CA ALA A 197 17.58 25.49 -27.02
C ALA A 197 16.83 26.83 -27.05
N ILE A 198 17.23 27.76 -27.93
CA ILE A 198 16.56 29.07 -28.06
C ILE A 198 15.09 28.86 -28.41
N THR A 199 14.80 28.02 -29.41
CA THR A 199 13.42 27.74 -29.84
C THR A 199 12.59 27.11 -28.71
N SER A 200 13.14 26.16 -27.96
CA SER A 200 12.45 25.51 -26.83
C SER A 200 12.17 26.51 -25.71
N HIS A 201 13.15 27.36 -25.34
CA HIS A 201 12.98 28.45 -24.38
C HIS A 201 11.91 29.45 -24.82
N GLU A 202 11.90 29.84 -26.10
CA GLU A 202 10.89 30.73 -26.67
C GLU A 202 9.49 30.13 -26.62
N LYS A 203 9.35 28.80 -26.78
CA LYS A 203 8.09 28.07 -26.58
C LYS A 203 7.74 27.84 -25.11
N GLY A 204 8.65 28.13 -24.20
CA GLY A 204 8.50 27.89 -22.77
C GLY A 204 8.71 26.43 -22.35
N LEU A 205 9.34 25.62 -23.20
CA LEU A 205 9.68 24.22 -22.98
C LEU A 205 11.08 24.09 -22.39
N THR A 206 11.24 24.47 -21.12
CA THR A 206 12.50 24.27 -20.39
C THR A 206 12.46 22.95 -19.62
N ILE A 207 13.61 22.32 -19.38
CA ILE A 207 13.68 21.11 -18.55
C ILE A 207 13.01 21.31 -17.18
N GLN A 208 13.22 22.48 -16.54
CA GLN A 208 12.58 22.85 -15.27
C GLN A 208 11.05 22.81 -15.37
N ARG A 209 10.46 23.44 -16.38
CA ARG A 209 9.00 23.48 -16.53
C ARG A 209 8.44 22.11 -16.84
N ILE A 210 9.11 21.37 -17.72
CA ILE A 210 8.68 20.03 -18.12
C ILE A 210 8.67 19.11 -16.90
N ILE A 211 9.75 19.04 -16.13
CA ILE A 211 9.83 18.15 -14.98
C ILE A 211 8.87 18.56 -13.86
N VAL A 212 8.72 19.86 -13.57
CA VAL A 212 7.75 20.35 -12.58
C VAL A 212 6.36 19.86 -12.93
N LEU A 213 5.91 20.03 -14.17
CA LEU A 213 4.54 19.68 -14.56
C LEU A 213 4.33 18.18 -14.80
N GLU A 214 5.25 17.50 -15.48
CA GLU A 214 5.15 16.05 -15.72
C GLU A 214 5.26 15.25 -14.42
N GLY A 215 6.20 15.63 -13.54
CA GLY A 215 6.38 14.98 -12.26
C GLY A 215 5.21 15.24 -11.31
N ALA A 216 4.69 16.47 -11.27
CA ALA A 216 3.51 16.79 -10.46
C ALA A 216 2.27 15.97 -10.89
N GLU A 217 2.07 15.83 -12.20
CA GLU A 217 1.03 14.96 -12.74
C GLU A 217 1.28 13.49 -12.39
N GLY A 218 2.52 13.04 -12.41
CA GLY A 218 2.91 11.70 -11.98
C GLY A 218 2.58 11.43 -10.51
N VAL A 219 2.86 12.38 -9.61
CA VAL A 219 2.47 12.29 -8.19
C VAL A 219 0.96 12.20 -8.04
N LYS A 220 0.21 13.08 -8.72
CA LYS A 220 -1.26 13.03 -8.73
C LYS A 220 -1.80 11.68 -9.23
N ALA A 221 -1.27 11.19 -10.35
CA ALA A 221 -1.67 9.94 -10.96
C ALA A 221 -1.38 8.72 -10.07
N GLY A 222 -0.38 8.81 -9.19
CA GLY A 222 0.00 7.78 -8.22
C GLY A 222 -0.63 7.95 -6.82
N GLY A 223 -1.38 9.02 -6.55
CA GLY A 223 -1.86 9.35 -5.20
C GLY A 223 -2.89 8.39 -4.60
N GLU A 224 -3.51 7.53 -5.42
CA GLU A 224 -4.45 6.50 -4.94
C GLU A 224 -3.74 5.25 -4.39
N LEU A 225 -2.47 5.05 -4.74
CA LEU A 225 -1.60 4.00 -4.21
C LEU A 225 -0.42 4.65 -3.47
N MET A 226 -0.46 4.62 -2.14
CA MET A 226 0.66 5.02 -1.30
C MET A 226 1.59 3.84 -1.06
N THR A 227 2.87 4.12 -0.86
CA THR A 227 3.89 3.08 -0.65
C THR A 227 4.81 3.46 0.49
N ASP A 228 4.90 2.59 1.49
CA ASP A 228 5.86 2.68 2.58
C ASP A 228 6.99 1.67 2.33
N VAL A 229 8.20 2.15 2.01
CA VAL A 229 9.37 1.28 1.80
C VAL A 229 10.31 1.39 2.99
N ILE A 230 10.50 0.28 3.70
CA ILE A 230 11.21 0.25 4.97
C ILE A 230 12.66 -0.23 4.78
N GLY A 231 13.61 0.47 5.42
CA GLY A 231 15.06 0.45 5.17
C GLY A 231 15.83 -0.86 5.40
N THR A 232 15.18 -2.01 5.65
CA THR A 232 15.84 -3.33 5.65
C THR A 232 15.29 -4.30 4.61
N ALA A 233 14.55 -3.81 3.59
CA ALA A 233 14.01 -4.67 2.54
C ALA A 233 15.13 -5.43 1.81
N THR A 234 15.16 -6.75 2.00
CA THR A 234 15.94 -7.69 1.18
C THR A 234 15.57 -7.49 -0.30
N PRO A 235 16.49 -7.61 -1.28
CA PRO A 235 16.16 -7.40 -2.68
C PRO A 235 15.01 -8.29 -3.14
N LEU A 236 13.87 -7.70 -3.52
CA LEU A 236 12.68 -8.41 -4.02
C LEU A 236 12.78 -8.72 -5.53
N GLY A 237 13.92 -9.28 -5.95
CA GLY A 237 14.19 -9.65 -7.34
C GLY A 237 15.28 -8.81 -8.03
N THR A 238 15.19 -8.69 -9.36
CA THR A 238 16.22 -8.05 -10.22
C THR A 238 15.99 -6.56 -10.47
N GLY A 239 15.01 -5.94 -9.80
CA GLY A 239 14.49 -4.61 -10.15
C GLY A 239 14.48 -3.62 -8.99
N MET A 240 15.30 -2.57 -9.10
CA MET A 240 15.43 -1.41 -8.21
C MET A 240 15.70 -1.72 -6.73
N ASP A 241 16.78 -1.15 -6.20
CA ASP A 241 17.18 -1.39 -4.82
C ASP A 241 16.15 -0.79 -3.85
N ALA A 242 15.34 -1.64 -3.20
CA ALA A 242 14.41 -1.21 -2.16
C ALA A 242 15.13 -0.43 -1.05
N ALA A 243 16.43 -0.69 -0.82
CA ALA A 243 17.26 0.09 0.09
C ALA A 243 17.49 1.52 -0.41
N GLN A 244 17.63 1.74 -1.72
CA GLN A 244 17.74 3.09 -2.29
C GLN A 244 16.45 3.89 -2.07
N VAL A 245 15.28 3.26 -2.25
CA VAL A 245 13.98 3.92 -2.01
C VAL A 245 13.79 4.18 -0.53
N GLY A 246 14.12 3.22 0.33
CA GLY A 246 14.12 3.41 1.79
C GLY A 246 15.02 4.57 2.23
N GLN A 247 16.23 4.69 1.66
CA GLN A 247 17.13 5.81 1.95
C GLN A 247 16.55 7.15 1.49
N LEU A 248 15.94 7.22 0.30
CA LEU A 248 15.28 8.45 -0.17
C LEU A 248 14.09 8.84 0.75
N THR A 249 13.35 7.87 1.27
CA THR A 249 12.29 8.10 2.26
C THR A 249 12.88 8.67 3.55
N ILE A 250 13.98 8.10 4.05
CA ILE A 250 14.68 8.59 5.26
C ILE A 250 15.24 10.00 5.06
N ASP A 251 15.84 10.27 3.88
CA ASP A 251 16.36 11.59 3.54
C ASP A 251 15.24 12.64 3.56
N MET A 252 14.08 12.31 2.98
CA MET A 252 12.91 13.17 2.99
C MET A 252 12.33 13.36 4.40
N TYR A 253 12.20 12.28 5.17
CA TYR A 253 11.71 12.30 6.55
C TYR A 253 12.56 13.25 7.42
N ASN A 254 13.88 13.14 7.33
CA ASN A 254 14.82 13.96 8.11
C ASN A 254 15.05 15.37 7.54
N SER A 255 14.48 15.71 6.40
CA SER A 255 14.67 17.02 5.77
C SER A 255 13.84 18.12 6.43
N ASP A 256 14.36 19.36 6.41
CA ASP A 256 13.60 20.56 6.81
C ASP A 256 12.68 21.08 5.70
N SER A 257 12.67 20.46 4.51
CA SER A 257 11.83 20.85 3.38
C SER A 257 10.34 20.85 3.75
N SER A 258 9.67 21.98 3.57
CA SER A 258 8.22 22.05 3.73
C SER A 258 7.50 21.74 2.41
N ALA A 259 6.26 21.23 2.52
CA ALA A 259 5.36 21.00 1.40
C ALA A 259 4.07 21.81 1.57
N ASP A 260 4.23 23.14 1.70
CA ASP A 260 3.11 24.07 1.79
C ASP A 260 2.28 24.05 0.50
N ARG A 261 1.00 23.67 0.63
CA ARG A 261 0.06 23.52 -0.49
C ARG A 261 -0.02 24.77 -1.35
N VAL A 262 -0.06 25.96 -0.73
CA VAL A 262 -0.24 27.22 -1.46
C VAL A 262 0.99 27.53 -2.30
N ARG A 263 2.20 27.35 -1.73
CA ARG A 263 3.46 27.51 -2.47
C ARG A 263 3.59 26.51 -3.61
N ILE A 264 3.28 25.23 -3.38
CA ILE A 264 3.27 24.19 -4.41
C ILE A 264 2.32 24.57 -5.55
N GLY A 265 1.08 24.98 -5.22
CA GLY A 265 0.09 25.41 -6.21
C GLY A 265 0.55 26.62 -7.01
N SER A 266 1.16 27.61 -6.36
CA SER A 266 1.74 28.78 -7.02
C SER A 266 2.86 28.40 -7.99
N GLU A 267 3.74 27.48 -7.61
CA GLU A 267 4.84 27.04 -8.46
C GLU A 267 4.35 26.30 -9.70
N ILE A 268 3.39 25.40 -9.54
CA ILE A 268 2.76 24.69 -10.67
C ILE A 268 2.05 25.69 -11.60
N ALA A 269 1.28 26.63 -11.05
CA ALA A 269 0.59 27.65 -11.83
C ALA A 269 1.56 28.57 -12.60
N SER A 270 2.68 28.94 -11.98
CA SER A 270 3.74 29.73 -12.62
C SER A 270 4.37 28.98 -13.81
N ASN A 271 4.68 27.69 -13.62
CA ASN A 271 5.24 26.85 -14.69
C ASN A 271 4.23 26.62 -15.83
N LEU A 272 2.95 26.45 -15.51
CA LEU A 272 1.85 26.38 -16.50
C LEU A 272 1.74 27.67 -17.32
N ALA A 273 1.69 28.83 -16.66
CA ALA A 273 1.59 30.13 -17.34
C ALA A 273 2.83 30.40 -18.22
N GLY A 274 3.97 29.83 -17.86
CA GLY A 274 5.21 29.89 -18.63
C GLY A 274 5.22 29.05 -19.91
N MET A 275 4.32 28.07 -20.06
CA MET A 275 4.19 27.29 -21.29
C MET A 275 3.41 28.08 -22.34
N LYS A 276 4.11 28.54 -23.38
CA LYS A 276 3.55 29.45 -24.39
C LYS A 276 2.85 28.72 -25.54
N TRP A 277 3.17 27.45 -25.74
CA TRP A 277 2.60 26.60 -26.78
C TRP A 277 1.68 25.54 -26.19
N LYS A 278 0.89 24.88 -27.05
CA LYS A 278 -0.06 23.83 -26.66
C LYS A 278 0.69 22.54 -26.26
N ASP A 279 1.50 22.62 -25.21
CA ASP A 279 2.13 21.43 -24.63
C ASP A 279 1.03 20.45 -24.21
N PRO A 280 1.17 19.14 -24.51
CA PRO A 280 0.16 18.15 -24.19
C PRO A 280 -0.20 18.08 -22.70
N ILE A 281 0.72 18.44 -21.80
CA ILE A 281 0.48 18.41 -20.34
C ILE A 281 -0.60 19.41 -19.90
N LEU A 282 -0.79 20.51 -20.64
CA LEU A 282 -1.77 21.55 -20.31
C LEU A 282 -3.20 21.00 -20.30
N GLY A 283 -3.50 20.08 -21.23
CA GLY A 283 -4.81 19.44 -21.30
C GLY A 283 -5.03 18.39 -20.21
N ILE A 284 -3.97 17.88 -19.59
CA ILE A 284 -4.03 16.83 -18.56
C ILE A 284 -4.22 17.45 -17.18
N ILE A 285 -3.50 18.53 -16.87
CA ILE A 285 -3.61 19.17 -15.56
C ILE A 285 -5.03 19.72 -15.38
N GLY A 286 -5.63 20.34 -16.40
CA GLY A 286 -7.04 20.76 -16.34
C GLY A 286 -7.28 22.09 -15.62
N GLY A 287 -6.29 22.98 -15.61
CA GLY A 287 -6.40 24.34 -15.05
C GLY A 287 -6.37 24.37 -13.52
N ASP A 288 -6.96 25.41 -12.93
CA ASP A 288 -6.86 25.72 -11.49
C ASP A 288 -7.33 24.57 -10.58
N VAL A 289 -8.43 23.90 -10.94
CA VAL A 289 -8.94 22.73 -10.20
C VAL A 289 -7.91 21.59 -10.18
N GLY A 290 -7.22 21.40 -11.30
CA GLY A 290 -6.14 20.44 -11.41
C GLY A 290 -4.93 20.80 -10.57
N VAL A 291 -4.51 22.06 -10.63
CA VAL A 291 -3.40 22.59 -9.83
C VAL A 291 -3.68 22.39 -8.35
N ASP A 292 -4.89 22.69 -7.90
CA ASP A 292 -5.29 22.53 -6.51
C ASP A 292 -5.21 21.05 -6.07
N LEU A 293 -5.76 20.13 -6.86
CA LEU A 293 -5.71 18.68 -6.58
C LEU A 293 -4.26 18.14 -6.56
N ILE A 294 -3.43 18.57 -7.52
CA ILE A 294 -2.01 18.21 -7.56
C ILE A 294 -1.31 18.70 -6.29
N SER A 295 -1.52 19.97 -5.93
CA SER A 295 -0.88 20.56 -4.76
C SER A 295 -1.29 19.87 -3.46
N GLU A 296 -2.57 19.50 -3.34
CA GLU A 296 -3.09 18.71 -2.22
C GLU A 296 -2.44 17.33 -2.18
N THR A 297 -2.30 16.66 -3.32
CA THR A 297 -1.74 15.30 -3.38
C THR A 297 -0.24 15.29 -3.09
N ILE A 298 0.53 16.26 -3.59
CA ILE A 298 1.96 16.41 -3.27
C ILE A 298 2.12 16.69 -1.77
N SER A 299 1.36 17.64 -1.24
CA SER A 299 1.41 18.01 0.18
C SER A 299 1.08 16.81 1.08
N GLU A 300 0.02 16.07 0.77
CA GLU A 300 -0.37 14.87 1.52
C GLU A 300 0.69 13.76 1.39
N THR A 301 1.26 13.54 0.19
CA THR A 301 2.32 12.55 -0.02
C THR A 301 3.53 12.83 0.89
N VAL A 302 3.98 14.09 0.93
CA VAL A 302 5.09 14.52 1.78
C VAL A 302 4.76 14.36 3.25
N LYS A 303 3.54 14.75 3.64
CA LYS A 303 3.04 14.64 5.01
C LYS A 303 2.97 13.19 5.48
N THR A 304 2.50 12.26 4.63
CA THR A 304 2.52 10.82 4.90
C THR A 304 3.95 10.33 5.11
N ILE A 305 4.90 10.68 4.22
CA ILE A 305 6.32 10.29 4.36
C ILE A 305 6.93 10.79 5.68
N LYS A 306 6.52 11.98 6.13
CA LYS A 306 6.99 12.59 7.39
C LYS A 306 6.26 12.11 8.64
N THR A 307 5.26 11.22 8.51
CA THR A 307 4.50 10.71 9.65
C THR A 307 5.25 9.57 10.33
N ASP A 308 5.26 9.56 11.66
CA ASP A 308 5.72 8.47 12.51
C ASP A 308 4.79 8.32 13.74
N ALA A 309 5.09 7.36 14.60
CA ALA A 309 4.29 7.07 15.80
C ALA A 309 4.26 8.23 16.82
N GLN A 310 5.21 9.18 16.79
CA GLN A 310 5.30 10.29 17.73
C GLN A 310 4.55 11.54 17.25
N ASN A 311 4.37 11.70 15.94
CA ASN A 311 3.77 12.89 15.35
C ASN A 311 2.41 12.66 14.65
N VAL A 312 1.80 11.47 14.79
CA VAL A 312 0.48 11.14 14.20
C VAL A 312 -0.59 12.24 14.41
N SER A 313 -0.62 12.89 15.58
CA SER A 313 -1.58 13.96 15.89
C SER A 313 -1.39 15.25 15.11
N GLU A 314 -0.21 15.45 14.52
CA GLU A 314 0.11 16.61 13.69
C GLU A 314 -0.26 16.35 12.23
N THR A 315 -0.29 15.07 11.82
CA THR A 315 -0.42 14.70 10.43
C THR A 315 -1.81 14.23 10.03
N GLY A 316 -2.77 14.00 10.93
CA GLY A 316 -4.09 13.50 10.53
C GLY A 316 -4.11 12.04 10.09
N ASN A 317 -2.92 11.43 9.97
CA ASN A 317 -2.72 10.05 9.56
C ASN A 317 -2.44 9.19 10.79
N SER A 318 -2.73 7.90 10.67
CA SER A 318 -2.51 6.93 11.73
C SER A 318 -1.37 6.00 11.38
N PHE A 319 -0.62 5.61 12.41
CA PHE A 319 0.53 4.74 12.31
C PHE A 319 0.13 3.33 12.77
N VAL A 320 0.08 2.39 11.84
CA VAL A 320 -0.39 1.03 12.10
C VAL A 320 0.81 0.11 12.17
N VAL A 321 1.09 -0.42 13.35
CA VAL A 321 2.09 -1.47 13.60
C VAL A 321 1.45 -2.83 13.41
N ILE A 322 2.08 -3.66 12.60
CA ILE A 322 1.66 -5.01 12.25
C ILE A 322 2.75 -5.96 12.74
N GLU A 323 2.39 -6.78 13.73
CA GLU A 323 3.24 -7.83 14.28
C GLU A 323 2.79 -9.18 13.73
N ASP A 324 3.69 -9.88 13.07
CA ASP A 324 3.49 -11.27 12.69
C ASP A 324 3.96 -12.18 13.84
N GLU A 325 3.06 -13.03 14.36
CA GLU A 325 3.41 -13.97 15.42
C GLU A 325 4.42 -15.03 14.93
N ASP A 326 4.53 -15.21 13.61
CA ASP A 326 5.36 -16.23 12.95
C ASP A 326 6.81 -15.78 12.76
N LYS A 327 7.59 -15.80 13.84
CA LYS A 327 9.00 -15.31 13.88
C LYS A 327 9.99 -15.98 12.90
N GLU A 328 9.65 -17.13 12.34
CA GLU A 328 10.52 -17.86 11.39
C GLU A 328 10.20 -17.54 9.91
N GLU A 329 8.95 -17.17 9.60
CA GLU A 329 8.45 -16.87 8.25
C GLU A 329 7.60 -15.61 8.22
N GLU A 330 8.07 -14.56 8.89
CA GLU A 330 7.34 -13.29 8.98
C GLU A 330 6.98 -12.73 7.60
N GLY A 331 5.79 -12.11 7.53
CA GLY A 331 5.40 -11.27 6.43
C GLY A 331 6.50 -10.30 6.00
N ASP A 332 6.63 -10.08 4.69
CA ASP A 332 7.55 -9.11 4.10
C ASP A 332 6.85 -8.04 3.25
N ILE A 333 5.56 -8.25 2.94
CA ILE A 333 4.71 -7.34 2.20
C ILE A 333 3.36 -7.20 2.90
N VAL A 334 2.91 -5.95 3.06
CA VAL A 334 1.55 -5.64 3.52
C VAL A 334 0.83 -4.85 2.45
N ILE A 335 -0.40 -5.28 2.15
CA ILE A 335 -1.31 -4.56 1.26
C ILE A 335 -2.52 -4.13 2.08
N GLY A 336 -2.61 -2.83 2.34
CA GLY A 336 -3.76 -2.16 2.92
C GLY A 336 -4.75 -1.74 1.85
N GLN A 337 -6.04 -2.06 2.03
CA GLN A 337 -7.14 -1.61 1.17
C GLN A 337 -8.18 -0.86 1.99
N ASN A 338 -8.41 0.41 1.69
CA ASN A 338 -9.44 1.21 2.34
C ASN A 338 -10.81 0.84 1.76
N GLN A 339 -11.73 0.43 2.61
CA GLN A 339 -13.12 0.11 2.26
C GLN A 339 -14.05 1.32 2.30
N SER A 340 -13.60 2.43 2.88
CA SER A 340 -14.38 3.66 2.97
C SER A 340 -14.27 4.44 1.67
N HIS A 341 -15.35 5.09 1.24
CA HIS A 341 -15.27 6.11 0.19
C HIS A 341 -14.62 7.37 0.78
N SER A 342 -13.30 7.35 0.92
CA SER A 342 -12.51 8.48 1.43
C SER A 342 -11.83 9.23 0.28
N LYS A 343 -11.53 10.52 0.52
CA LYS A 343 -10.57 11.25 -0.30
C LYS A 343 -9.16 10.83 0.13
N GLY A 344 -8.28 10.53 -0.82
CA GLY A 344 -6.90 10.12 -0.57
C GLY A 344 -6.60 8.69 -1.04
N ALA A 345 -5.59 8.08 -0.43
CA ALA A 345 -5.14 6.73 -0.77
C ALA A 345 -6.24 5.68 -0.52
N SER A 346 -6.51 4.86 -1.54
CA SER A 346 -7.37 3.68 -1.43
C SER A 346 -6.58 2.40 -1.20
N ILE A 347 -5.30 2.41 -1.59
CA ILE A 347 -4.38 1.30 -1.38
C ILE A 347 -3.11 1.86 -0.71
N ASN A 348 -2.60 1.15 0.28
CA ASN A 348 -1.24 1.33 0.79
C ASN A 348 -0.48 0.01 0.61
N ALA A 349 0.74 0.08 0.09
CA ALA A 349 1.64 -1.05 0.04
C ALA A 349 2.85 -0.79 0.94
N THR A 350 3.07 -1.65 1.93
CA THR A 350 4.30 -1.63 2.72
C THR A 350 5.21 -2.76 2.28
N ILE A 351 6.49 -2.43 2.09
CA ILE A 351 7.52 -3.37 1.68
C ILE A 351 8.67 -3.37 2.70
N GLY A 352 8.94 -4.55 3.25
CA GLY A 352 10.00 -4.78 4.23
C GLY A 352 9.54 -4.58 5.67
N ASN A 353 10.47 -4.85 6.60
CA ASN A 353 10.22 -4.86 8.05
C ASN A 353 11.17 -3.85 8.72
N VAL A 354 10.82 -3.32 9.89
CA VAL A 354 11.75 -2.65 10.79
C VAL A 354 12.28 -3.68 11.77
N ILE A 355 13.57 -3.61 12.11
CA ILE A 355 14.13 -4.32 13.26
C ILE A 355 14.31 -3.31 14.39
N ASP A 356 13.49 -3.40 15.43
CA ASP A 356 13.63 -2.59 16.63
C ASP A 356 13.80 -3.49 17.86
N GLU A 357 14.86 -3.25 18.64
CA GLU A 357 15.22 -4.04 19.82
C GLU A 357 15.23 -5.58 19.60
N GLY A 358 15.49 -6.02 18.37
CA GLY A 358 15.48 -7.44 17.97
C GLY A 358 14.10 -8.02 17.64
N THR A 359 13.04 -7.21 17.70
CA THR A 359 11.71 -7.54 17.20
C THR A 359 11.55 -6.96 15.80
N LYS A 360 11.06 -7.80 14.87
CA LYS A 360 10.70 -7.34 13.55
C LYS A 360 9.22 -7.00 13.53
N PHE A 361 8.89 -5.83 12.97
CA PHE A 361 7.51 -5.45 12.72
C PHE A 361 7.40 -4.71 11.41
N ILE A 362 6.21 -4.70 10.83
CA ILE A 362 5.88 -3.88 9.67
C ILE A 362 5.07 -2.69 10.18
N TYR A 363 5.28 -1.51 9.62
CA TYR A 363 4.37 -0.39 9.87
C TYR A 363 3.83 0.18 8.56
N THR A 364 2.60 0.66 8.59
CA THR A 364 1.98 1.35 7.46
C THR A 364 1.33 2.63 7.93
N ILE A 365 1.41 3.67 7.10
CA ILE A 365 0.84 4.99 7.39
C ILE A 365 -0.40 5.15 6.53
N VAL A 366 -1.55 5.30 7.18
CA VAL A 366 -2.84 5.33 6.50
C VAL A 366 -3.72 6.44 7.03
N ASN A 367 -4.61 6.94 6.17
CA ASN A 367 -5.65 7.87 6.59
C ASN A 367 -6.75 7.14 7.38
N LYS A 368 -7.57 7.91 8.09
CA LYS A 368 -8.76 7.39 8.78
C LYS A 368 -9.67 6.62 7.82
N GLY A 369 -10.13 5.45 8.24
CA GLY A 369 -11.09 4.65 7.49
C GLY A 369 -11.15 3.21 7.97
N ARG A 370 -12.05 2.43 7.36
CA ARG A 370 -12.08 0.98 7.54
C ARG A 370 -11.11 0.33 6.56
N TRP A 371 -10.04 -0.24 7.07
CA TRP A 371 -8.96 -0.83 6.27
C TRP A 371 -8.95 -2.36 6.37
N ILE A 372 -8.64 -3.02 5.26
CA ILE A 372 -8.23 -4.42 5.23
C ILE A 372 -6.72 -4.46 5.05
N PHE A 373 -5.99 -5.02 6.00
CA PHE A 373 -4.56 -5.29 5.88
C PHE A 373 -4.35 -6.77 5.55
N THR A 374 -3.71 -7.04 4.42
CA THR A 374 -3.27 -8.37 4.04
C THR A 374 -1.76 -8.45 4.16
N VAL A 375 -1.28 -9.31 5.03
CA VAL A 375 0.14 -9.54 5.30
C VAL A 375 0.54 -10.82 4.59
N ILE A 376 1.62 -10.79 3.82
CA ILE A 376 2.03 -11.86 2.92
C ILE A 376 3.49 -12.20 3.21
N ASP A 377 3.79 -13.48 3.38
CA ASP A 377 5.13 -13.98 3.61
C ASP A 377 5.89 -14.27 2.30
N LYS A 378 7.17 -14.62 2.43
CA LYS A 378 8.05 -14.96 1.32
C LYS A 378 7.57 -16.18 0.49
N ASN A 379 6.74 -17.05 1.07
CA ASN A 379 6.22 -18.28 0.46
C ASN A 379 4.83 -18.07 -0.18
N GLY A 380 4.24 -16.89 -0.02
CA GLY A 380 2.90 -16.58 -0.51
C GLY A 380 1.77 -17.02 0.43
N ASN A 381 2.09 -17.38 1.67
CA ASN A 381 1.09 -17.52 2.71
C ASN A 381 0.70 -16.13 3.21
N LYS A 382 -0.49 -16.01 3.81
CA LYS A 382 -1.02 -14.71 4.20
C LYS A 382 -1.97 -14.79 5.38
N ASP A 383 -2.15 -13.63 6.01
CA ASP A 383 -3.27 -13.35 6.90
C ASP A 383 -3.95 -12.05 6.48
N THR A 384 -5.22 -11.89 6.85
CA THR A 384 -6.01 -10.70 6.51
C THR A 384 -6.79 -10.22 7.73
N LYS A 385 -6.55 -8.97 8.13
CA LYS A 385 -7.23 -8.30 9.24
C LYS A 385 -7.98 -7.08 8.76
N GLU A 386 -9.24 -6.99 9.17
CA GLU A 386 -10.05 -5.78 9.00
C GLU A 386 -9.99 -4.94 10.27
N VAL A 387 -9.68 -3.65 10.12
CA VAL A 387 -9.48 -2.73 11.23
C VAL A 387 -10.11 -1.38 10.91
N ASP A 388 -10.92 -0.88 11.84
CA ASP A 388 -11.37 0.52 11.82
C ASP A 388 -10.23 1.40 12.33
N VAL A 389 -9.60 2.13 11.42
CA VAL A 389 -8.47 3.03 11.70
C VAL A 389 -9.01 4.42 12.02
N PRO A 390 -8.94 4.90 13.28
CA PRO A 390 -9.16 6.31 13.63
C PRO A 390 -8.14 7.24 12.96
N ALA A 391 -8.33 8.55 13.10
CA ALA A 391 -7.30 9.53 12.75
C ALA A 391 -6.37 9.70 13.95
N ASP A 392 -5.12 10.11 13.72
CA ASP A 392 -4.20 10.60 14.75
C ASP A 392 -3.80 9.56 15.81
N GLU A 393 -3.85 8.26 15.50
CA GLU A 393 -3.59 7.18 16.47
C GLU A 393 -2.49 6.21 16.02
N VAL A 394 -1.86 5.57 17.02
CA VAL A 394 -0.98 4.42 16.83
C VAL A 394 -1.78 3.14 17.12
N ILE A 395 -1.82 2.24 16.16
CA ILE A 395 -2.66 1.03 16.20
C ILE A 395 -1.77 -0.20 16.11
N TYR A 396 -2.05 -1.22 16.92
CA TYR A 396 -1.34 -2.50 16.88
C TYR A 396 -2.26 -3.60 16.34
N ILE A 397 -1.79 -4.30 15.32
CA ILE A 397 -2.48 -5.43 14.70
C ILE A 397 -1.54 -6.63 14.81
N THR A 398 -2.10 -7.74 15.25
CA THR A 398 -1.40 -9.03 15.27
C THR A 398 -1.96 -9.93 14.19
N VAL A 399 -1.08 -10.58 13.41
CA VAL A 399 -1.39 -11.52 12.33
C VAL A 399 -0.60 -12.82 12.49
N SER A 400 -1.00 -13.86 11.75
CA SER A 400 -0.21 -15.08 11.59
C SER A 400 -0.29 -15.57 10.15
N THR A 401 0.83 -15.47 9.42
CA THR A 401 0.95 -15.92 8.04
C THR A 401 1.13 -17.43 7.89
N THR A 402 1.39 -18.17 8.98
CA THR A 402 1.39 -19.63 9.00
C THR A 402 0.07 -20.16 8.43
N PRO A 403 0.11 -20.95 7.34
CA PRO A 403 -1.08 -21.59 6.82
C PRO A 403 -1.77 -22.36 7.93
N PRO A 404 -3.12 -22.29 8.05
CA PRO A 404 -3.82 -23.25 8.87
C PRO A 404 -3.41 -24.61 8.32
N SER A 405 -2.66 -25.37 9.13
CA SER A 405 -2.25 -26.71 8.71
C SER A 405 -3.52 -27.44 8.27
N ASP A 406 -3.42 -28.33 7.28
CA ASP A 406 -4.40 -29.42 7.22
C ASP A 406 -4.25 -30.15 8.56
N GLU A 407 -4.97 -29.68 9.56
CA GLU A 407 -4.95 -30.22 10.90
C GLU A 407 -5.45 -31.64 10.72
N LYS A 408 -4.52 -32.59 10.64
CA LYS A 408 -4.64 -33.72 11.54
C LYS A 408 -4.77 -33.06 12.90
N GLU A 409 -6.02 -32.94 13.37
CA GLU A 409 -6.41 -32.39 14.68
C GLU A 409 -5.17 -32.28 15.55
N GLN A 410 -4.63 -31.07 15.71
CA GLN A 410 -3.54 -30.90 16.64
C GLN A 410 -4.13 -31.27 17.99
N LYS A 411 -3.83 -32.49 18.44
CA LYS A 411 -4.48 -33.10 19.59
C LYS A 411 -4.37 -32.12 20.73
N ASP A 412 -5.52 -31.62 21.21
CA ASP A 412 -5.59 -30.64 22.27
C ASP A 412 -4.59 -30.98 23.39
N ASP A 413 -3.66 -30.07 23.66
CA ASP A 413 -2.71 -30.24 24.75
C ASP A 413 -3.35 -29.77 26.06
N TYR A 414 -3.70 -30.75 26.91
CA TYR A 414 -4.29 -30.53 28.22
C TYR A 414 -3.25 -30.65 29.35
N THR A 415 -1.95 -30.68 29.05
CA THR A 415 -0.90 -30.96 30.03
C THR A 415 -0.95 -30.02 31.23
N ASP A 416 -1.01 -28.70 30.99
CA ASP A 416 -1.05 -27.71 32.06
C ASP A 416 -2.38 -27.72 32.81
N TRP A 417 -3.50 -27.86 32.10
CA TRP A 417 -4.81 -28.00 32.73
C TRP A 417 -4.91 -29.23 33.64
N ASN A 418 -4.37 -30.37 33.21
CA ASN A 418 -4.34 -31.59 34.02
C ASN A 418 -3.48 -31.43 35.27
N LYS A 419 -2.34 -30.75 35.18
CA LYS A 419 -1.50 -30.43 36.36
C LYS A 419 -2.24 -29.50 37.32
N ILE A 420 -2.83 -28.42 36.80
CA ILE A 420 -3.58 -27.42 37.59
C ILE A 420 -4.77 -28.06 38.30
N THR A 421 -5.56 -28.87 37.59
CA THR A 421 -6.74 -29.53 38.18
C THR A 421 -6.39 -30.71 39.10
N ALA A 422 -5.19 -31.27 39.01
CA ALA A 422 -4.69 -32.21 40.02
C ALA A 422 -4.35 -31.49 41.33
N GLN A 423 -3.82 -30.27 41.25
CA GLN A 423 -3.49 -29.44 42.41
C GLN A 423 -4.70 -28.70 43.00
N TYR A 424 -5.64 -28.27 42.15
CA TYR A 424 -6.86 -27.55 42.52
C TYR A 424 -8.10 -28.28 41.97
N PRO A 425 -8.61 -29.31 42.68
CA PRO A 425 -9.64 -30.20 42.16
C PRO A 425 -10.94 -29.52 41.76
N ASP A 426 -11.30 -28.38 42.36
CA ASP A 426 -12.52 -27.63 42.05
C ASP A 426 -12.56 -27.14 40.60
N LEU A 427 -11.39 -26.93 39.98
CA LEU A 427 -11.29 -26.55 38.58
C LEU A 427 -11.75 -27.66 37.62
N LYS A 428 -11.77 -28.94 38.05
CA LYS A 428 -12.37 -30.04 37.25
C LYS A 428 -13.84 -29.85 36.97
N SER A 429 -14.51 -29.00 37.75
CA SER A 429 -15.89 -28.63 37.50
C SER A 429 -16.05 -27.65 36.33
N TYR A 430 -15.00 -27.13 35.71
CA TYR A 430 -15.09 -26.24 34.53
C TYR A 430 -14.73 -26.97 33.24
N PRO A 431 -15.16 -26.49 32.06
CA PRO A 431 -14.70 -27.01 30.78
C PRO A 431 -13.17 -26.99 30.71
N VAL A 432 -12.60 -28.02 30.09
CA VAL A 432 -11.14 -28.19 29.97
C VAL A 432 -10.52 -27.08 29.15
N PHE A 433 -9.40 -26.53 29.63
CA PHE A 433 -8.60 -25.56 28.89
C PHE A 433 -7.53 -26.29 28.08
N ALA A 434 -7.52 -26.09 26.77
CA ALA A 434 -6.48 -26.61 25.88
C ALA A 434 -5.44 -25.51 25.63
N GLY A 435 -4.17 -25.82 25.87
CA GLY A 435 -3.05 -24.87 25.75
C GLY A 435 -2.32 -24.63 27.07
N SER A 436 -1.28 -23.78 26.99
CA SER A 436 -0.43 -23.49 28.14
C SER A 436 -1.06 -22.44 29.03
N CYS A 437 -1.06 -22.70 30.34
CA CYS A 437 -1.63 -21.79 31.32
C CYS A 437 -0.92 -21.89 32.66
N THR A 438 -0.94 -20.78 33.41
CA THR A 438 -0.30 -20.68 34.73
C THR A 438 -1.29 -20.15 35.76
N VAL A 439 -1.25 -20.68 36.98
CA VAL A 439 -2.12 -20.19 38.07
C VAL A 439 -1.49 -18.92 38.65
N ILE A 440 -2.26 -17.82 38.63
CA ILE A 440 -1.86 -16.52 39.18
C ILE A 440 -2.33 -16.38 40.63
N SER A 441 -3.53 -16.86 40.94
CA SER A 441 -4.04 -16.87 42.30
C SER A 441 -5.07 -17.97 42.52
N TYR A 442 -5.17 -18.45 43.76
CA TYR A 442 -6.20 -19.37 44.23
C TYR A 442 -6.64 -18.95 45.63
N ILE A 443 -7.93 -18.74 45.83
CA ILE A 443 -8.51 -18.25 47.10
C ILE A 443 -9.63 -19.20 47.51
N THR A 444 -9.54 -19.75 48.74
CA THR A 444 -10.61 -20.48 49.40
C THR A 444 -11.37 -19.58 50.37
N TYR A 445 -12.65 -19.85 50.57
CA TYR A 445 -13.52 -19.09 51.47
C TYR A 445 -14.09 -20.00 52.54
N ASP A 446 -13.22 -20.46 53.45
CA ASP A 446 -13.58 -21.47 54.46
C ASP A 446 -14.67 -20.98 55.44
N ASP A 447 -14.81 -19.65 55.58
CA ASP A 447 -15.77 -19.00 56.48
C ASP A 447 -17.07 -18.55 55.79
N ASN A 448 -17.23 -18.75 54.47
CA ASN A 448 -18.41 -18.30 53.72
C ASN A 448 -19.02 -19.43 52.86
N PRO A 449 -20.13 -20.05 53.30
CA PRO A 449 -20.75 -21.18 52.61
C PRO A 449 -21.42 -20.81 51.27
N PHE A 450 -21.48 -19.52 50.91
CA PHE A 450 -22.13 -19.03 49.68
C PHE A 450 -21.15 -18.77 48.54
N LEU A 451 -19.83 -18.92 48.75
CA LEU A 451 -18.80 -18.67 47.75
C LEU A 451 -17.98 -19.94 47.48
N ALA A 452 -17.86 -20.30 46.20
CA ALA A 452 -16.91 -21.33 45.80
C ALA A 452 -15.48 -20.74 45.69
N PRO A 453 -14.44 -21.58 45.74
CA PRO A 453 -13.07 -21.14 45.52
C PRO A 453 -12.91 -20.34 44.24
N LYS A 454 -12.12 -19.27 44.32
CA LYS A 454 -11.81 -18.40 43.19
C LYS A 454 -10.41 -18.70 42.70
N ALA A 455 -10.28 -19.07 41.43
CA ALA A 455 -8.99 -19.29 40.78
C ALA A 455 -8.80 -18.30 39.65
N VAL A 456 -7.57 -17.83 39.45
CA VAL A 456 -7.19 -17.03 38.28
C VAL A 456 -6.04 -17.75 37.58
N ILE A 457 -6.22 -18.06 36.31
CA ILE A 457 -5.14 -18.54 35.44
C ILE A 457 -4.81 -17.50 34.39
N ARG A 458 -3.56 -17.47 33.91
CA ARG A 458 -3.12 -16.66 32.79
C ARG A 458 -2.81 -17.53 31.59
N ALA A 459 -3.29 -17.12 30.42
CA ALA A 459 -3.04 -17.80 29.16
C ALA A 459 -2.89 -16.79 28.01
N LYS A 460 -2.31 -17.22 26.89
CA LYS A 460 -2.19 -16.40 25.68
C LYS A 460 -3.57 -16.09 25.09
N ASN A 461 -3.74 -14.90 24.52
CA ASN A 461 -5.01 -14.45 23.93
C ASN A 461 -5.56 -15.44 22.89
N SER A 462 -4.70 -15.97 22.01
CA SER A 462 -5.09 -16.94 20.97
C SER A 462 -5.66 -18.25 21.53
N GLN A 463 -5.24 -18.70 22.72
CA GLN A 463 -5.78 -19.89 23.38
C GLN A 463 -7.07 -19.58 24.14
N VAL A 464 -7.22 -18.35 24.63
CA VAL A 464 -8.44 -17.89 25.31
C VAL A 464 -9.63 -17.85 24.34
N GLU A 465 -9.42 -17.43 23.09
CA GLU A 465 -10.48 -17.44 22.07
C GLU A 465 -11.03 -18.85 21.80
N LYS A 466 -10.14 -19.84 21.68
CA LYS A 466 -10.52 -21.26 21.58
C LYS A 466 -11.33 -21.69 22.80
N TYR A 467 -10.89 -21.31 24.01
CA TYR A 467 -11.60 -21.64 25.24
C TYR A 467 -13.00 -21.00 25.33
N VAL A 468 -13.17 -19.75 24.86
CA VAL A 468 -14.48 -19.09 24.80
C VAL A 468 -15.46 -19.89 23.95
N ASN A 469 -15.02 -20.46 22.83
CA ASN A 469 -15.85 -21.32 22.00
C ASN A 469 -16.20 -22.64 22.70
N THR A 470 -15.24 -23.25 23.41
CA THR A 470 -15.46 -24.45 24.23
C THR A 470 -16.52 -24.23 25.31
N ILE A 471 -16.46 -23.13 26.06
CA ILE A 471 -17.44 -22.88 27.13
C ILE A 471 -18.84 -22.57 26.56
N LYS A 472 -18.93 -21.87 25.42
CA LYS A 472 -20.21 -21.63 24.73
C LYS A 472 -20.84 -22.94 24.27
N ALA A 473 -20.05 -23.84 23.68
CA ALA A 473 -20.51 -25.18 23.29
C ALA A 473 -20.96 -26.04 24.49
N LYS A 474 -20.46 -25.75 25.70
CA LYS A 474 -20.88 -26.38 26.97
C LYS A 474 -22.03 -25.64 27.67
N GLY A 475 -22.68 -24.69 27.00
CA GLY A 475 -23.89 -24.03 27.50
C GLY A 475 -23.64 -22.83 28.42
N TYR A 476 -22.46 -22.21 28.37
CA TYR A 476 -22.20 -20.96 29.09
C TYR A 476 -22.81 -19.77 28.33
N THR A 477 -23.45 -18.86 29.07
CA THR A 477 -24.12 -17.67 28.51
C THR A 477 -23.48 -16.39 29.01
N VAL A 478 -23.26 -15.45 28.10
CA VAL A 478 -22.67 -14.14 28.43
C VAL A 478 -23.63 -13.32 29.30
N GLN A 479 -23.08 -12.63 30.30
CA GLN A 479 -23.78 -11.75 31.23
C GLN A 479 -23.48 -10.28 30.89
N ALA A 480 -24.26 -9.35 31.46
CA ALA A 480 -24.14 -7.92 31.18
C ALA A 480 -22.78 -7.31 31.58
N ASP A 481 -22.05 -7.94 32.50
CA ASP A 481 -20.72 -7.54 32.96
C ASP A 481 -19.56 -8.17 32.15
N GLY A 482 -19.90 -8.86 31.05
CA GLY A 482 -18.95 -9.54 30.17
C GLY A 482 -18.50 -10.92 30.66
N SER A 483 -18.99 -11.41 31.80
CA SER A 483 -18.68 -12.75 32.31
C SER A 483 -19.54 -13.83 31.64
N TYR A 484 -19.14 -15.09 31.76
CA TYR A 484 -19.84 -16.25 31.23
C TYR A 484 -20.39 -17.11 32.37
N ARG A 485 -21.71 -17.24 32.43
CA ARG A 485 -22.42 -18.04 33.43
C ARG A 485 -22.79 -19.40 32.85
N GLY A 486 -22.32 -20.46 33.49
CA GLY A 486 -22.52 -21.85 33.10
C GLY A 486 -23.59 -22.58 33.92
N PRO A 487 -23.77 -23.88 33.65
CA PRO A 487 -24.73 -24.72 34.36
C PRO A 487 -24.35 -24.88 35.84
N ARG A 488 -25.35 -25.04 36.72
CA ARG A 488 -25.11 -25.36 38.13
C ARG A 488 -24.39 -26.70 38.29
N VAL A 489 -23.41 -26.76 39.19
CA VAL A 489 -22.77 -28.01 39.65
C VAL A 489 -22.84 -28.01 41.17
N GLY A 490 -23.57 -28.98 41.72
CA GLY A 490 -23.99 -28.93 43.12
C GLY A 490 -24.87 -27.70 43.37
N GLY A 491 -24.57 -26.94 44.44
CA GLY A 491 -25.31 -25.75 44.86
C GLY A 491 -24.88 -24.42 44.21
N PHE A 492 -23.87 -24.40 43.33
CA PHE A 492 -23.27 -23.17 42.82
C PHE A 492 -23.43 -23.00 41.31
N LEU A 493 -23.62 -21.76 40.87
CA LEU A 493 -23.49 -21.31 39.49
C LEU A 493 -22.02 -21.06 39.16
N ARG A 494 -21.52 -21.70 38.10
CA ARG A 494 -20.15 -21.48 37.58
C ARG A 494 -20.09 -20.18 36.81
N ASN A 495 -19.12 -19.33 37.13
CA ASN A 495 -18.88 -18.07 36.45
C ASN A 495 -17.41 -18.00 35.99
N ILE A 496 -17.21 -17.62 34.72
CA ILE A 496 -15.90 -17.43 34.10
C ILE A 496 -15.79 -15.97 33.64
N ARG A 497 -14.75 -15.25 34.05
CA ARG A 497 -14.49 -13.89 33.61
C ARG A 497 -13.13 -13.80 32.92
N PHE A 498 -13.08 -13.04 31.84
CA PHE A 498 -11.87 -12.75 31.09
C PHE A 498 -11.47 -11.30 31.34
N SER A 499 -10.20 -11.04 31.60
CA SER A 499 -9.69 -9.69 31.86
C SER A 499 -8.29 -9.56 31.26
N ALA A 500 -8.00 -8.40 30.66
CA ALA A 500 -6.66 -8.11 30.16
C ALA A 500 -5.66 -8.30 31.30
N SER A 501 -4.61 -9.07 31.06
CA SER A 501 -3.56 -9.23 32.06
C SER A 501 -2.65 -8.01 32.07
N GLY A 502 -1.85 -7.83 33.11
CA GLY A 502 -0.78 -6.82 33.13
C GLY A 502 0.40 -7.14 32.20
N ILE A 503 0.32 -8.21 31.39
CA ILE A 503 1.33 -8.63 30.41
C ILE A 503 0.69 -8.62 29.02
N THR A 504 1.28 -7.88 28.08
CA THR A 504 0.84 -7.80 26.68
C THR A 504 0.76 -9.20 26.05
N GLY A 505 -0.33 -9.49 25.32
CA GLY A 505 -0.58 -10.78 24.68
C GLY A 505 -1.20 -11.88 25.57
N TYR A 506 -1.49 -11.56 26.84
CA TYR A 506 -2.06 -12.51 27.79
C TYR A 506 -3.37 -12.02 28.42
N THR A 507 -4.25 -12.98 28.70
CA THR A 507 -5.54 -12.76 29.38
C THR A 507 -5.58 -13.56 30.69
N ASP A 508 -6.06 -12.90 31.74
CA ASP A 508 -6.36 -13.52 33.03
C ASP A 508 -7.80 -14.05 33.04
N ILE A 509 -7.95 -15.36 33.23
CA ILE A 509 -9.21 -16.09 33.28
C ILE A 509 -9.54 -16.40 34.73
N THR A 510 -10.60 -15.79 35.23
CA THR A 510 -11.10 -15.99 36.59
C THR A 510 -12.22 -17.02 36.61
N PHE A 511 -12.05 -18.08 37.40
CA PHE A 511 -13.06 -19.09 37.71
C PHE A 511 -13.63 -18.82 39.11
N SER A 512 -14.95 -18.78 39.23
CA SER A 512 -15.64 -18.55 40.50
C SER A 512 -17.01 -19.20 40.53
N GLY A 513 -17.48 -19.58 41.71
CA GLY A 513 -18.84 -20.10 41.92
C GLY A 513 -19.63 -19.23 42.89
N ILE A 514 -20.91 -18.98 42.56
CA ILE A 514 -21.84 -18.18 43.37
C ILE A 514 -23.11 -19.02 43.59
N ALA A 515 -23.58 -19.14 44.84
CA ALA A 515 -24.77 -19.93 45.18
C ALA A 515 -26.07 -19.42 44.52
#